data_AF-A0A6L5EJU3-F1
#
_entry.id   AF-A0A6L5EJU3-F1
#
_cell.length_a   1.000
_cell.length_b   1.000
_cell.length_c   1.000
_cell.angle_alpha   90.00
_cell.angle_beta   90.00
_cell.angle_gamma   90.00
#
_symmetry.space_group_name_H-M   'P 1'
#
loop_
_entity.id
_entity.type
_entity.pdbx_description
1 polymer ?
#
loop_
_entity_poly.entity_id
_entity_poly.type
_entity_poly.pdbx_seq_one_letter_code
_entity_poly.pdbx_strand_id
1 'polypeptide(L)'
;MSRLQHPSLVRMYGQGADDEDCFLYLDESYSIPDAYKDGAFYILSAAQVRHADLAGTRRELQKIVGGGWWHTTDALRSTQGRTKTKKLLEQINAWADPYFITIATPLDERFDSENARRDCLRALISYVYSPAVSTTPRGIVFEARHHQKENNRDRRLVRLLREEGIMPADVHVAWVSPAEECLLWLADLTCMAYRRQLTHQDDTSRYFATYLEAHVHVIEVPPSKGPPFVA
;
A
#
# COMPACT_ATOMS: atom_id res chain seq x y z
N MET A 1 -27.22 1.73 -1.22
CA MET A 1 -27.08 0.44 -1.94
C MET A 1 -25.70 -0.11 -1.61
N SER A 2 -25.63 -1.29 -0.97
CA SER A 2 -24.36 -1.98 -0.72
C SER A 2 -23.76 -2.34 -2.09
N ARG A 3 -22.57 -1.82 -2.37
CA ARG A 3 -21.83 -2.18 -3.59
C ARG A 3 -21.37 -3.63 -3.40
N LEU A 4 -21.71 -4.51 -4.33
CA LEU A 4 -21.29 -5.91 -4.27
C LEU A 4 -19.76 -5.98 -4.22
N GLN A 5 -19.23 -6.66 -3.21
CA GLN A 5 -17.80 -6.82 -3.02
C GLN A 5 -17.21 -7.64 -4.17
N HIS A 6 -16.01 -7.27 -4.65
CA HIS A 6 -15.38 -7.93 -5.80
C HIS A 6 -15.21 -9.44 -5.55
N PRO A 7 -15.49 -10.34 -6.52
CA PRO A 7 -15.51 -11.78 -6.29
C PRO A 7 -14.20 -12.37 -5.74
N SER A 8 -13.03 -11.78 -6.06
CA SER A 8 -11.76 -12.23 -5.49
C SER A 8 -11.66 -11.95 -4.00
N LEU A 9 -12.25 -10.85 -3.53
CA LEU A 9 -12.27 -10.47 -2.12
C LEU A 9 -13.22 -11.36 -1.35
N VAL A 10 -14.41 -11.66 -1.92
CA VAL A 10 -15.36 -12.62 -1.32
C VAL A 10 -14.70 -13.98 -1.10
N ARG A 11 -13.91 -14.46 -2.08
CA ARG A 11 -13.16 -15.71 -1.91
C ARG A 11 -12.05 -15.59 -0.86
N MET A 12 -11.27 -14.51 -0.92
CA MET A 12 -10.15 -14.27 0.00
C MET A 12 -10.59 -14.18 1.47
N TYR A 13 -11.69 -13.49 1.75
CA TYR A 13 -12.20 -13.32 3.12
C TYR A 13 -13.13 -14.46 3.57
N GLY A 14 -13.75 -15.19 2.62
CA GLY A 14 -14.74 -16.22 2.96
C GLY A 14 -14.17 -17.62 3.17
N GLN A 15 -13.02 -17.98 2.58
CA GLN A 15 -12.51 -19.36 2.63
C GLN A 15 -11.60 -19.60 3.83
N GLY A 16 -12.22 -20.04 4.94
CA GLY A 16 -11.52 -20.53 6.12
C GLY A 16 -10.65 -19.49 6.82
N ALA A 17 -10.93 -18.20 6.56
CA ALA A 17 -10.32 -17.10 7.30
C ALA A 17 -10.93 -17.03 8.70
N ASP A 18 -10.09 -16.89 9.71
CA ASP A 18 -10.51 -16.66 11.09
C ASP A 18 -10.38 -15.18 11.46
N ASP A 19 -10.80 -14.80 12.66
CA ASP A 19 -10.81 -13.40 13.11
C ASP A 19 -9.41 -12.80 13.32
N GLU A 20 -8.41 -13.66 13.57
CA GLU A 20 -7.02 -13.27 13.84
C GLU A 20 -6.19 -13.16 12.55
N ASP A 21 -6.65 -13.78 11.47
CA ASP A 21 -6.05 -13.67 10.15
C ASP A 21 -5.90 -12.21 9.73
N CYS A 22 -4.76 -11.89 9.12
CA CYS A 22 -4.45 -10.55 8.64
C CYS A 22 -4.45 -10.48 7.11
N PHE A 23 -4.83 -9.32 6.58
CA PHE A 23 -4.78 -9.02 5.16
C PHE A 23 -3.96 -7.76 4.92
N LEU A 24 -3.13 -7.79 3.89
CA LEU A 24 -2.23 -6.71 3.53
C LEU A 24 -2.79 -5.94 2.32
N TYR A 25 -2.88 -4.62 2.40
CA TYR A 25 -3.37 -3.74 1.34
C TYR A 25 -2.23 -2.89 0.82
N LEU A 26 -2.02 -2.87 -0.49
CA LEU A 26 -0.85 -2.23 -1.11
C LEU A 26 -1.23 -1.04 -1.98
N ASP A 27 -0.47 0.04 -1.84
CA ASP A 27 -0.47 1.18 -2.75
C ASP A 27 0.96 1.69 -3.00
N GLU A 28 1.19 2.36 -4.11
CA GLU A 28 2.49 2.81 -4.57
C GLU A 28 2.52 4.30 -4.93
N SER A 29 3.68 4.91 -4.81
CA SER A 29 3.92 6.25 -5.33
C SER A 29 5.37 6.41 -5.72
N TYR A 30 5.64 7.24 -6.72
CA TYR A 30 7.01 7.51 -7.15
C TYR A 30 7.20 8.99 -7.49
N SER A 31 8.46 9.38 -7.57
CA SER A 31 8.90 10.66 -8.11
C SER A 31 10.05 10.45 -9.09
N ILE A 32 10.01 11.16 -10.21
CA ILE A 32 11.04 11.16 -11.26
C ILE A 32 11.97 12.38 -11.02
N PRO A 33 13.26 12.34 -11.43
CA PRO A 33 14.18 13.47 -11.24
C PRO A 33 13.62 14.70 -11.99
N ASP A 34 13.90 15.89 -11.46
CA ASP A 34 13.39 17.23 -11.84
C ASP A 34 12.21 17.78 -11.02
N ALA A 35 11.53 16.96 -10.20
CA ALA A 35 10.42 17.45 -9.38
C ALA A 35 10.82 17.91 -7.95
N TYR A 36 11.91 17.39 -7.37
CA TYR A 36 12.26 17.64 -5.96
C TYR A 36 13.78 17.66 -5.69
N LYS A 37 14.17 18.29 -4.57
CA LYS A 37 15.59 18.53 -4.18
C LYS A 37 16.38 17.24 -3.88
N ASP A 38 15.71 16.17 -3.46
CA ASP A 38 16.36 14.98 -2.90
C ASP A 38 16.41 13.78 -3.87
N GLY A 39 16.21 14.03 -5.16
CA GLY A 39 16.29 13.01 -6.21
C GLY A 39 15.00 12.20 -6.40
N ALA A 40 15.08 11.21 -7.29
CA ALA A 40 13.97 10.34 -7.60
C ALA A 40 13.88 9.18 -6.62
N PHE A 41 12.65 8.74 -6.35
CA PHE A 41 12.40 7.60 -5.47
C PHE A 41 11.14 6.86 -5.89
N TYR A 42 11.06 5.61 -5.46
CA TYR A 42 9.86 4.79 -5.55
C TYR A 42 9.49 4.31 -4.14
N ILE A 43 8.19 4.35 -3.84
CA ILE A 43 7.60 3.99 -2.56
C ILE A 43 6.54 2.92 -2.80
N LEU A 44 6.59 1.85 -2.02
CA LEU A 44 5.50 0.88 -1.88
C LEU A 44 5.08 0.89 -0.41
N SER A 45 3.81 1.21 -0.14
CA SER A 45 3.25 1.16 1.21
C SER A 45 2.26 0.01 1.35
N ALA A 46 2.23 -0.56 2.54
CA ALA A 46 1.37 -1.65 2.91
C ALA A 46 0.67 -1.34 4.22
N ALA A 47 -0.62 -1.64 4.31
CA ALA A 47 -1.40 -1.57 5.54
C ALA A 47 -1.90 -2.98 5.89
N GLN A 48 -1.62 -3.45 7.10
CA GLN A 48 -2.13 -4.71 7.61
C GLN A 48 -3.40 -4.48 8.44
N VAL A 49 -4.45 -5.27 8.18
CA VAL A 49 -5.72 -5.22 8.92
C VAL A 49 -6.18 -6.63 9.24
N ARG A 50 -6.57 -6.85 10.50
CA ARG A 50 -7.18 -8.12 10.94
C ARG A 50 -8.54 -8.35 10.31
N HIS A 51 -8.89 -9.61 10.14
CA HIS A 51 -10.16 -10.04 9.55
C HIS A 51 -11.36 -9.52 10.36
N ALA A 52 -11.31 -9.63 11.69
CA ALA A 52 -12.35 -9.14 12.60
C ALA A 52 -12.65 -7.64 12.42
N ASP A 53 -11.62 -6.86 12.06
CA ASP A 53 -11.69 -5.40 11.99
C ASP A 53 -12.11 -4.89 10.61
N LEU A 54 -12.08 -5.71 9.56
CA LEU A 54 -12.31 -5.26 8.18
C LEU A 54 -13.62 -4.48 8.03
N ALA A 55 -14.73 -5.01 8.57
CA ALA A 55 -16.04 -4.37 8.45
C ALA A 55 -16.13 -3.06 9.25
N GLY A 56 -15.52 -3.03 10.45
CA GLY A 56 -15.45 -1.84 11.29
C GLY A 56 -14.66 -0.71 10.62
N THR A 57 -13.45 -1.04 10.17
CA THR A 57 -12.53 -0.12 9.50
C THR A 57 -13.15 0.45 8.21
N ARG A 58 -13.75 -0.40 7.35
CA ARG A 58 -14.44 0.08 6.14
C ARG A 58 -15.53 1.11 6.46
N ARG A 59 -16.35 0.86 7.49
CA ARG A 59 -17.44 1.78 7.87
C ARG A 59 -16.92 3.12 8.34
N GLU A 60 -15.87 3.14 9.17
CA GLU A 60 -15.33 4.41 9.68
C GLU A 60 -14.65 5.22 8.57
N LEU A 61 -13.87 4.58 7.69
CA LEU A 61 -13.28 5.24 6.53
C LEU A 61 -14.34 5.87 5.64
N GLN A 62 -15.38 5.11 5.28
CA GLN A 62 -16.48 5.60 4.44
C GLN A 62 -17.28 6.72 5.10
N LYS A 63 -17.45 6.68 6.43
CA LYS A 63 -18.11 7.74 7.20
C LYS A 63 -17.33 9.05 7.16
N ILE A 64 -16.01 9.00 7.29
CA ILE A 64 -15.15 10.20 7.20
C ILE A 64 -15.14 10.76 5.78
N VAL A 65 -15.00 9.89 4.77
CA VAL A 65 -14.96 10.28 3.36
C VAL A 65 -16.33 10.79 2.87
N GLY A 66 -17.42 10.21 3.36
CA GLY A 66 -18.79 10.50 2.92
C GLY A 66 -19.06 10.01 1.49
N GLY A 67 -18.35 8.97 1.03
CA GLY A 67 -18.40 8.46 -0.34
C GLY A 67 -17.74 7.09 -0.48
N GLY A 68 -17.86 6.49 -1.67
CA GLY A 68 -17.35 5.15 -1.98
C GLY A 68 -16.03 5.14 -2.76
N TRP A 69 -15.34 6.27 -2.84
CA TRP A 69 -14.05 6.40 -3.51
C TRP A 69 -13.21 7.47 -2.83
N TRP A 70 -11.91 7.19 -2.71
CA TRP A 70 -10.92 8.08 -2.15
C TRP A 70 -9.60 7.87 -2.90
N HIS A 71 -8.90 8.96 -3.15
CA HIS A 71 -7.51 8.98 -3.57
C HIS A 71 -6.89 10.26 -3.01
N THR A 72 -5.88 10.12 -2.15
CA THR A 72 -5.46 11.21 -1.27
C THR A 72 -4.87 12.38 -2.06
N THR A 73 -4.15 12.08 -3.14
CA THR A 73 -3.58 13.12 -4.02
C THR A 73 -4.64 14.06 -4.60
N ASP A 74 -5.80 13.52 -5.01
CA ASP A 74 -6.90 14.35 -5.52
C ASP A 74 -7.61 15.10 -4.40
N ALA A 75 -7.79 14.47 -3.25
CA ALA A 75 -8.40 15.10 -2.08
C ALA A 75 -7.63 16.36 -1.63
N LEU A 76 -6.30 16.31 -1.65
CA LEU A 76 -5.44 17.44 -1.26
C LEU A 76 -5.56 18.68 -2.16
N ARG A 77 -6.22 18.59 -3.32
CA ARG A 77 -6.47 19.74 -4.20
C ARG A 77 -7.58 20.67 -3.71
N SER A 78 -8.33 20.28 -2.69
CA SER A 78 -9.44 21.09 -2.14
C SER A 78 -9.36 21.24 -0.63
N THR A 79 -9.90 22.34 -0.08
CA THR A 79 -9.98 22.57 1.38
C THR A 79 -10.78 21.47 2.09
N GLN A 80 -11.89 21.04 1.50
CA GLN A 80 -12.71 19.97 2.06
C GLN A 80 -11.97 18.63 2.07
N GLY A 81 -11.28 18.29 0.97
CA GLY A 81 -10.50 17.07 0.88
C GLY A 81 -9.33 17.07 1.86
N ARG A 82 -8.58 18.17 2.01
CA ARG A 82 -7.54 18.31 3.05
C ARG A 82 -8.08 18.08 4.46
N THR A 83 -9.26 18.61 4.76
CA THR A 83 -9.92 18.41 6.06
C THR A 83 -10.25 16.93 6.28
N LYS A 84 -10.76 16.23 5.25
CA LYS A 84 -11.04 14.79 5.32
C LYS A 84 -9.75 13.97 5.44
N THR A 85 -8.70 14.31 4.69
CA THR A 85 -7.38 13.67 4.80
C THR A 85 -6.86 13.74 6.23
N LYS A 86 -6.91 14.92 6.86
CA LYS A 86 -6.49 15.09 8.25
C LYS A 86 -7.31 14.21 9.20
N LYS A 87 -8.65 14.17 9.05
CA LYS A 87 -9.51 13.30 9.88
C LYS A 87 -9.19 11.82 9.72
N LEU A 88 -8.88 11.36 8.50
CA LEU A 88 -8.47 9.98 8.26
C LEU A 88 -7.13 9.67 8.95
N LEU A 89 -6.15 10.57 8.86
CA LEU A 89 -4.86 10.41 9.53
C LEU A 89 -5.00 10.43 11.06
N GLU A 90 -5.83 11.33 11.61
CA GLU A 90 -6.17 11.36 13.03
C GLU A 90 -6.83 10.04 13.48
N GLN A 91 -7.73 9.49 12.66
CA GLN A 91 -8.39 8.21 12.95
C GLN A 91 -7.41 7.03 12.92
N ILE A 92 -6.51 7.00 11.94
CA ILE A 92 -5.46 5.98 11.83
C ILE A 92 -4.55 6.03 13.07
N ASN A 93 -4.09 7.23 13.44
CA ASN A 93 -3.26 7.41 14.62
C ASN A 93 -3.99 6.99 15.91
N ALA A 94 -5.29 7.26 16.01
CA ALA A 94 -6.11 6.89 17.16
C ALA A 94 -6.34 5.37 17.28
N TRP A 95 -6.35 4.64 16.16
CA TRP A 95 -6.41 3.18 16.22
C TRP A 95 -5.14 2.58 16.82
N ALA A 96 -3.97 3.12 16.49
CA ALA A 96 -2.67 2.59 16.94
C ALA A 96 -2.49 1.07 16.66
N ASP A 97 -3.22 0.55 15.68
CA ASP A 97 -3.42 -0.90 15.41
C ASP A 97 -3.18 -1.34 13.94
N PRO A 98 -3.11 -0.47 12.91
CA PRO A 98 -2.64 -0.92 11.59
C PRO A 98 -1.12 -0.96 11.54
N TYR A 99 -0.55 -2.16 11.42
CA TYR A 99 0.87 -2.33 11.12
C TYR A 99 1.15 -1.87 9.69
N PHE A 100 1.76 -0.70 9.55
CA PHE A 100 2.13 -0.16 8.25
C PHE A 100 3.57 -0.45 7.92
N ILE A 101 3.83 -0.75 6.66
CA ILE A 101 5.18 -0.94 6.14
C ILE A 101 5.34 -0.02 4.95
N THR A 102 6.42 0.76 4.94
CA THR A 102 6.78 1.57 3.79
C THR A 102 8.15 1.15 3.30
N ILE A 103 8.20 0.68 2.06
CA ILE A 103 9.44 0.38 1.36
C ILE A 103 9.79 1.58 0.48
N ALA A 104 10.97 2.14 0.65
CA ALA A 104 11.45 3.24 -0.19
C ALA A 104 12.77 2.86 -0.86
N THR A 105 12.88 3.12 -2.15
CA THR A 105 14.13 2.96 -2.90
C THR A 105 14.46 4.24 -3.65
N PRO A 106 15.69 4.77 -3.52
CA PRO A 106 16.14 5.84 -4.40
C PRO A 106 16.23 5.31 -5.83
N LEU A 107 15.95 6.16 -6.80
CA LEU A 107 16.03 5.84 -8.21
C LEU A 107 17.24 6.54 -8.82
N ASP A 108 17.94 5.83 -9.70
CA ASP A 108 19.05 6.40 -10.47
C ASP A 108 18.53 7.07 -11.77
N GLU A 109 19.46 7.66 -12.53
CA GLU A 109 19.18 8.33 -13.81
C GLU A 109 18.56 7.40 -14.88
N ARG A 110 18.65 6.07 -14.69
CA ARG A 110 18.10 5.09 -15.63
C ARG A 110 16.66 4.71 -15.32
N PHE A 111 16.03 5.36 -14.33
CA PHE A 111 14.67 5.18 -13.85
C PHE A 111 13.89 4.05 -14.56
N ASP A 112 13.91 2.87 -13.94
CA ASP A 112 13.05 1.76 -14.34
C ASP A 112 12.04 1.51 -13.22
N SER A 113 10.85 2.11 -13.38
CA SER A 113 9.75 1.97 -12.42
C SER A 113 9.35 0.52 -12.17
N GLU A 114 9.52 -0.36 -13.16
CA GLU A 114 9.15 -1.76 -13.03
C GLU A 114 10.19 -2.55 -12.23
N ASN A 115 11.48 -2.25 -12.40
CA ASN A 115 12.52 -2.81 -11.53
C ASN A 115 12.35 -2.30 -10.09
N ALA A 116 12.10 -1.01 -9.91
CA ALA A 116 11.89 -0.44 -8.59
C ALA A 116 10.66 -1.07 -7.89
N ARG A 117 9.54 -1.22 -8.60
CA ARG A 117 8.35 -1.95 -8.12
C ARG A 117 8.69 -3.39 -7.76
N ARG A 118 9.44 -4.09 -8.61
CA ARG A 118 9.87 -5.47 -8.37
C ARG A 118 10.68 -5.58 -7.08
N ASP A 119 11.69 -4.73 -6.94
CA ASP A 119 12.62 -4.78 -5.83
C ASP A 119 11.92 -4.41 -4.51
N CYS A 120 11.05 -3.38 -4.54
CA CYS A 120 10.23 -3.00 -3.39
C CYS A 120 9.22 -4.09 -3.00
N LEU A 121 8.51 -4.68 -3.98
CA LEU A 121 7.57 -5.77 -3.69
C LEU A 121 8.31 -6.98 -3.14
N ARG A 122 9.45 -7.37 -3.73
CA ARG A 122 10.27 -8.46 -3.20
C ARG A 122 10.68 -8.19 -1.76
N ALA A 123 11.21 -7.01 -1.46
CA ALA A 123 11.63 -6.62 -0.11
C ALA A 123 10.46 -6.67 0.88
N LEU A 124 9.30 -6.14 0.50
CA LEU A 124 8.09 -6.19 1.31
C LEU A 124 7.69 -7.64 1.62
N ILE A 125 7.57 -8.49 0.59
CA ILE A 125 7.17 -9.89 0.76
C ILE A 125 8.19 -10.66 1.60
N SER A 126 9.49 -10.47 1.34
CA SER A 126 10.56 -11.07 2.14
C SER A 126 10.49 -10.66 3.61
N TYR A 127 10.12 -9.41 3.89
CA TYR A 127 9.96 -8.92 5.25
C TYR A 127 8.74 -9.53 5.95
N VAL A 128 7.55 -9.43 5.34
CA VAL A 128 6.29 -9.83 5.99
C VAL A 128 6.18 -11.34 6.21
N TYR A 129 6.88 -12.15 5.42
CA TYR A 129 6.96 -13.61 5.61
C TYR A 129 8.30 -14.05 6.22
N SER A 130 9.11 -13.12 6.73
CA SER A 130 10.31 -13.48 7.47
C SER A 130 9.96 -14.06 8.85
N PRO A 131 10.84 -14.88 9.44
CA PRO A 131 10.66 -15.37 10.81
C PRO A 131 10.59 -14.28 11.89
N ALA A 132 10.94 -13.03 11.57
CA ALA A 132 10.90 -11.91 12.50
C ALA A 132 9.48 -11.33 12.69
N VAL A 133 8.55 -11.63 11.79
CA VAL A 133 7.17 -11.16 11.85
C VAL A 133 6.29 -12.23 12.48
N SER A 134 5.62 -11.90 13.59
CA SER A 134 4.81 -12.85 14.36
C SER A 134 3.47 -13.20 13.72
N THR A 135 2.92 -12.30 12.92
CA THR A 135 1.61 -12.46 12.29
C THR A 135 1.73 -12.19 10.80
N THR A 136 1.78 -13.26 10.02
CA THR A 136 1.91 -13.19 8.57
C THR A 136 0.53 -13.03 7.91
N PRO A 137 0.41 -12.23 6.83
CA PRO A 137 -0.88 -12.02 6.19
C PRO A 137 -1.30 -13.24 5.37
N ARG A 138 -2.58 -13.61 5.48
CA ARG A 138 -3.21 -14.69 4.71
C ARG A 138 -3.50 -14.29 3.27
N GLY A 139 -3.69 -13.00 3.03
CA GLY A 139 -3.95 -12.48 1.69
C GLY A 139 -3.41 -11.08 1.47
N ILE A 140 -3.12 -10.79 0.21
CA ILE A 140 -2.59 -9.49 -0.24
C ILE A 140 -3.51 -8.90 -1.31
N VAL A 141 -3.95 -7.67 -1.09
CA VAL A 141 -4.80 -6.89 -1.98
C VAL A 141 -3.96 -5.80 -2.61
N PHE A 142 -3.78 -5.92 -3.93
CA PHE A 142 -3.14 -4.92 -4.77
C PHE A 142 -4.18 -3.96 -5.32
N GLU A 143 -3.83 -2.67 -5.39
CA GLU A 143 -4.53 -1.78 -6.29
C GLU A 143 -4.33 -2.24 -7.75
N ALA A 144 -5.43 -2.36 -8.48
CA ALA A 144 -5.41 -2.70 -9.90
C ALA A 144 -4.81 -1.54 -10.71
N ARG A 145 -3.76 -1.85 -11.48
CA ARG A 145 -3.09 -0.88 -12.36
C ARG A 145 -3.97 -0.52 -13.56
N HIS A 146 -3.72 0.65 -14.14
CA HIS A 146 -4.48 1.21 -15.26
C HIS A 146 -4.58 0.28 -16.47
N HIS A 147 -3.50 -0.43 -16.81
CA HIS A 147 -3.50 -1.35 -17.95
C HIS A 147 -3.41 -2.81 -17.53
N GLN A 148 -4.19 -3.68 -18.20
CA GLN A 148 -4.17 -5.12 -17.95
C GLN A 148 -2.78 -5.74 -18.14
N LYS A 149 -1.95 -5.20 -19.04
CA LYS A 149 -0.56 -5.65 -19.24
C LYS A 149 0.27 -5.52 -17.97
N GLU A 150 0.05 -4.44 -17.21
CA GLU A 150 0.74 -4.16 -15.95
C GLU A 150 0.25 -5.08 -14.84
N ASN A 151 -1.07 -5.28 -14.71
CA ASN A 151 -1.63 -6.29 -13.80
C ASN A 151 -1.09 -7.69 -14.11
N ASN A 152 -0.88 -8.01 -15.39
CA ASN A 152 -0.28 -9.28 -15.81
C ASN A 152 1.21 -9.36 -15.43
N ARG A 153 1.95 -8.25 -15.37
CA ARG A 153 3.34 -8.22 -14.87
C ARG A 153 3.39 -8.49 -13.37
N ASP A 154 2.52 -7.86 -12.59
CA ASP A 154 2.41 -8.11 -11.15
C ASP A 154 2.09 -9.59 -10.87
N ARG A 155 1.16 -10.19 -11.64
CA ARG A 155 0.85 -11.62 -11.52
C ARG A 155 2.05 -12.53 -11.83
N ARG A 156 2.87 -12.17 -12.83
CA ARG A 156 4.10 -12.92 -13.15
C ARG A 156 5.12 -12.79 -12.02
N LEU A 157 5.27 -11.60 -11.45
CA LEU A 157 6.15 -11.37 -10.31
C LEU A 157 5.71 -12.16 -9.08
N VAL A 158 4.42 -12.13 -8.72
CA VAL A 158 3.87 -12.94 -7.62
C VAL A 158 4.15 -14.43 -7.84
N ARG A 159 3.98 -14.91 -9.07
CA ARG A 159 4.30 -16.30 -9.41
C ARG A 159 5.79 -16.61 -9.19
N LEU A 160 6.68 -15.73 -9.65
CA LEU A 160 8.13 -15.89 -9.45
C LEU A 160 8.49 -15.91 -7.95
N LEU A 161 7.93 -15.01 -7.14
CA LEU A 161 8.18 -14.96 -5.70
C LEU A 161 7.72 -16.24 -4.98
N ARG A 162 6.66 -16.89 -5.47
CA ARG A 162 6.23 -18.21 -4.97
C ARG A 162 7.17 -19.32 -5.39
N GLU A 163 7.59 -19.33 -6.65
CA GLU A 163 8.54 -20.32 -7.19
C GLU A 163 9.89 -20.25 -6.46
N GLU A 164 10.32 -19.06 -6.04
CA GLU A 164 11.52 -18.82 -5.26
C GLU A 164 11.36 -19.06 -3.75
N GLY A 165 10.16 -19.42 -3.28
CA GLY A 165 9.87 -19.67 -1.86
C GLY A 165 9.84 -18.43 -0.96
N ILE A 166 9.83 -17.23 -1.56
CA ILE A 166 9.75 -15.95 -0.82
C ILE A 166 8.30 -15.67 -0.38
N MET A 167 7.34 -16.03 -1.23
CA MET A 167 5.92 -15.94 -0.92
C MET A 167 5.35 -17.34 -0.72
N PRO A 168 4.64 -17.62 0.40
CA PRO A 168 3.95 -18.90 0.56
C PRO A 168 2.92 -19.15 -0.55
N ALA A 169 2.79 -20.41 -0.96
CA ALA A 169 1.99 -20.80 -2.13
C ALA A 169 0.46 -20.67 -1.88
N ASP A 170 0.04 -20.76 -0.63
CA ASP A 170 -1.33 -20.70 -0.15
C ASP A 170 -1.84 -19.28 0.10
N VAL A 171 -0.96 -18.27 0.12
CA VAL A 171 -1.38 -16.87 0.28
C VAL A 171 -2.23 -16.41 -0.89
N HIS A 172 -3.41 -15.87 -0.57
CA HIS A 172 -4.34 -15.34 -1.57
C HIS A 172 -3.91 -13.97 -2.10
N VAL A 173 -4.22 -13.68 -3.36
CA VAL A 173 -3.95 -12.37 -3.97
C VAL A 173 -5.16 -11.85 -4.73
N ALA A 174 -5.40 -10.54 -4.66
CA ALA A 174 -6.46 -9.83 -5.39
C ALA A 174 -5.92 -8.55 -6.00
N TRP A 175 -6.42 -8.17 -7.18
CA TRP A 175 -6.22 -6.86 -7.80
C TRP A 175 -7.58 -6.21 -7.94
N VAL A 176 -7.79 -5.09 -7.27
CA VAL A 176 -9.08 -4.39 -7.21
C VAL A 176 -8.86 -2.88 -7.20
N SER A 177 -9.88 -2.10 -7.52
CA SER A 177 -9.82 -0.64 -7.41
C SER A 177 -10.11 -0.14 -5.98
N PRO A 178 -9.68 1.08 -5.61
CA PRO A 178 -10.07 1.72 -4.36
C PRO A 178 -11.58 1.93 -4.19
N ALA A 179 -12.34 1.82 -5.29
CA ALA A 179 -13.80 1.91 -5.29
C ALA A 179 -14.47 0.57 -4.91
N GLU A 180 -13.76 -0.54 -5.06
CA GLU A 180 -14.22 -1.90 -4.73
C GLU A 180 -13.75 -2.33 -3.34
N GLU A 181 -12.60 -1.83 -2.88
CA GLU A 181 -12.07 -2.08 -1.54
C GLU A 181 -11.49 -0.80 -0.93
N CYS A 182 -12.20 -0.21 0.04
CA CYS A 182 -11.78 1.05 0.65
C CYS A 182 -10.63 0.89 1.65
N LEU A 183 -10.25 -0.34 2.03
CA LEU A 183 -9.06 -0.56 2.86
C LEU A 183 -7.75 -0.25 2.12
N LEU A 184 -7.77 -0.18 0.77
CA LEU A 184 -6.64 0.34 -0.02
C LEU A 184 -6.33 1.81 0.33
N TRP A 185 -7.31 2.58 0.84
CA TRP A 185 -7.10 3.98 1.21
C TRP A 185 -6.10 4.14 2.35
N LEU A 186 -5.94 3.12 3.20
CA LEU A 186 -4.96 3.12 4.28
C LEU A 186 -3.54 3.15 3.73
N ALA A 187 -3.26 2.32 2.73
CA ALA A 187 -1.95 2.30 2.06
C ALA A 187 -1.72 3.59 1.27
N ASP A 188 -2.73 4.11 0.57
CA ASP A 188 -2.67 5.41 -0.15
C ASP A 188 -2.36 6.58 0.80
N LEU A 189 -3.03 6.65 1.96
CA LEU A 189 -2.77 7.70 2.96
C LEU A 189 -1.33 7.64 3.47
N THR A 190 -0.83 6.44 3.79
CA THR A 190 0.54 6.25 4.27
C THR A 190 1.56 6.57 3.19
N CYS A 191 1.35 6.07 1.97
CA CYS A 191 2.21 6.32 0.81
C CYS A 191 2.29 7.82 0.49
N MET A 192 1.14 8.49 0.48
CA MET A 192 1.04 9.93 0.27
C MET A 192 1.74 10.70 1.38
N ALA A 193 1.47 10.40 2.66
CA ALA A 193 2.06 11.13 3.77
C ALA A 193 3.59 11.00 3.78
N TYR A 194 4.10 9.78 3.57
CA TYR A 194 5.53 9.51 3.46
C TYR A 194 6.12 10.27 2.27
N ARG A 195 5.49 10.23 1.09
CA ARG A 195 5.94 11.03 -0.07
C ARG A 195 5.99 12.52 0.24
N ARG A 196 4.96 13.07 0.90
CA ARG A 196 4.86 14.53 1.11
C ARG A 196 5.94 15.07 2.05
N GLN A 197 6.39 14.29 3.01
CA GLN A 197 7.51 14.68 3.87
C GLN A 197 8.81 14.88 3.05
N LEU A 198 8.99 14.11 1.98
CA LEU A 198 10.16 14.18 1.10
C LEU A 198 10.04 15.29 0.04
N THR A 199 8.81 15.67 -0.32
CA THR A 199 8.55 16.43 -1.54
C THR A 199 7.97 17.82 -1.33
N HIS A 200 7.43 18.12 -0.14
CA HIS A 200 6.72 19.36 0.12
C HIS A 200 7.25 20.09 1.36
N GLN A 201 7.00 21.39 1.42
CA GLN A 201 7.40 22.26 2.55
C GLN A 201 6.20 22.94 3.22
N ASP A 202 4.98 22.67 2.77
CA ASP A 202 3.74 23.16 3.39
C ASP A 202 3.32 22.27 4.57
N ASP A 203 2.24 22.63 5.28
CA ASP A 203 1.77 21.92 6.48
C ASP A 203 1.58 20.41 6.30
N THR A 204 1.25 19.97 5.10
CA THR A 204 1.01 18.55 4.81
C THR A 204 2.29 17.71 4.77
N SER A 205 3.48 18.34 4.67
CA SER A 205 4.76 17.63 4.77
C SER A 205 4.96 16.99 6.15
N ARG A 206 4.26 17.50 7.16
CA ARG A 206 4.33 17.01 8.55
C ARG A 206 3.39 15.84 8.82
N TYR A 207 2.53 15.46 7.88
CA TYR A 207 1.51 14.44 8.11
C TYR A 207 2.09 13.09 8.52
N PHE A 208 3.19 12.65 7.91
CA PHE A 208 3.84 11.39 8.29
C PHE A 208 4.35 11.43 9.73
N ALA A 209 5.23 12.39 10.04
CA ALA A 209 5.79 12.58 11.38
C ALA A 209 4.71 12.78 12.46
N THR A 210 3.60 13.46 12.13
CA THR A 210 2.56 13.78 13.11
C THR A 210 1.64 12.60 13.43
N TYR A 211 1.30 11.78 12.44
CA TYR A 211 0.21 10.79 12.59
C TYR A 211 0.62 9.34 12.37
N LEU A 212 1.73 9.09 11.67
CA LEU A 212 2.05 7.75 11.17
C LEU A 212 3.42 7.23 11.60
N GLU A 213 4.41 8.09 11.81
CA GLU A 213 5.80 7.69 12.08
C GLU A 213 5.94 6.71 13.26
N ALA A 214 5.12 6.87 14.31
CA ALA A 214 5.12 5.97 15.47
C ALA A 214 4.61 4.54 15.15
N HIS A 215 3.90 4.35 14.04
CA HIS A 215 3.18 3.12 13.69
C HIS A 215 3.64 2.50 12.36
N VAL A 216 4.55 3.17 11.64
CA VAL A 216 5.07 2.72 10.34
C VAL A 216 6.48 2.18 10.49
N HIS A 217 6.70 0.96 10.00
CA HIS A 217 8.04 0.45 9.80
C HIS A 217 8.55 0.81 8.41
N VAL A 218 9.58 1.65 8.35
CA VAL A 218 10.20 2.07 7.08
C VAL A 218 11.40 1.17 6.78
N ILE A 219 11.44 0.61 5.58
CA ILE A 219 12.55 -0.21 5.08
C ILE A 219 13.11 0.46 3.82
N GLU A 220 14.39 0.80 3.86
CA GLU A 220 15.10 1.31 2.70
C GLU A 220 15.69 0.17 1.88
N VAL A 221 15.42 0.17 0.57
CA VAL A 221 15.95 -0.82 -0.36
C VAL A 221 16.96 -0.13 -1.28
N PRO A 222 18.23 -0.59 -1.31
CA PRO A 222 19.20 -0.03 -2.24
C PRO A 222 18.80 -0.36 -3.70
N PRO A 223 19.13 0.51 -4.67
CA PRO A 223 18.83 0.24 -6.08
C PRO A 223 19.49 -1.07 -6.52
N SER A 224 18.74 -1.93 -7.22
CA SER A 224 19.33 -3.15 -7.79
C SER A 224 20.33 -2.80 -8.89
N LYS A 225 21.54 -3.34 -8.78
CA LYS A 225 22.57 -3.29 -9.83
C LYS A 225 22.37 -4.35 -10.92
N GLY A 226 21.26 -5.11 -10.87
CA GLY A 226 20.97 -6.20 -11.79
C GLY A 226 20.56 -5.71 -13.19
N PRO A 227 20.63 -6.57 -14.21
CA PRO A 227 20.11 -6.24 -15.54
C PRO A 227 18.62 -5.87 -15.45
N PRO A 228 18.14 -4.98 -16.34
CA PRO A 228 16.73 -4.60 -16.37
C PRO A 228 15.86 -5.85 -16.53
N PHE A 229 14.70 -5.86 -15.86
CA PHE A 229 13.75 -6.96 -15.98
C PHE A 229 13.27 -7.09 -17.42
N VAL A 230 13.78 -8.10 -18.13
CA VAL A 230 13.29 -8.46 -19.46
C VAL A 230 12.02 -9.27 -19.27
N ALA A 231 10.89 -8.59 -19.42
CA ALA A 231 9.54 -9.16 -19.38
C ALA A 231 9.15 -9.85 -20.68
#